data_AF-A0AAD8QW93-F1
#
_entry.id   AF-A0AAD8QW93-F1
#
_cell.length_a   1.000
_cell.length_b   1.000
_cell.length_c   1.000
_cell.angle_alpha   90.00
_cell.angle_beta   90.00
_cell.angle_gamma   90.00
#
_symmetry.space_group_name_H-M   'P 1'
#
loop_
_entity.id
_entity.type
_entity.pdbx_description
1 polymer ?
#
loop_
_entity_poly.entity_id
_entity_poly.type
_entity_poly.pdbx_seq_one_letter_code
_entity_poly.pdbx_strand_id
1 'polypeptide(L)'
;MRFAVKKICAGGAKARAGLLQIGSSSVETPALLLSTRKGLPAFMSCDLLSSLPLPDSLLLNVCPTHFIEGPPSKTLSNIGGLHRMLGLPDHILVATAGEPIESLPSSEASNKFGASFETPSGRKLVKPSDYMELISSMKPDLWASLADEVPAWVNEKRNKTSVDRTLRWLDACIALDAAVGANGLGVVVGGSSIEQRKLCATEVSKRNVSGFWIGGFGLGESVEERCNLLNAVTDCLPSEKPRIVSRLGLPEEVLEGVASGIDLFDSTYIYQLTMGGFALIFPVDMVEREMQNGVVDSSAGDSTKINLRATTYRKDTSRIVDSCTCFTCQNHTRAYLNHLLNVHEMLAQILLEIHNTHHYLRFFRSIREAIKDGEFDLFWKQFVENRRSQIAAAVL
;
A
#
# COMPACT_ATOMS: atom_id res chain seq x y z
N MET A 1 12.46 -4.97 -15.54
CA MET A 1 12.39 -3.91 -14.51
C MET A 1 13.79 -3.38 -14.20
N ARG A 2 13.93 -2.08 -13.85
CA ARG A 2 15.17 -1.51 -13.28
C ARG A 2 14.83 -0.70 -12.04
N PHE A 3 15.61 -0.85 -10.97
CA PHE A 3 15.49 -0.05 -9.76
C PHE A 3 16.85 0.56 -9.43
N ALA A 4 16.87 1.85 -9.11
CA ALA A 4 18.08 2.56 -8.75
C ALA A 4 17.82 3.42 -7.51
N VAL A 5 18.67 3.27 -6.49
CA VAL A 5 18.69 4.16 -5.33
C VAL A 5 19.48 5.41 -5.69
N LYS A 6 18.84 6.59 -5.65
CA LYS A 6 19.45 7.88 -5.98
C LYS A 6 20.08 8.55 -4.75
N LYS A 7 19.42 8.45 -3.60
CA LYS A 7 19.89 9.05 -2.34
C LYS A 7 19.48 8.17 -1.16
N ILE A 8 20.36 8.09 -0.18
CA ILE A 8 20.12 7.47 1.12
C ILE A 8 20.27 8.58 2.16
N CYS A 9 19.40 8.60 3.17
CA CYS A 9 19.52 9.55 4.26
C CYS A 9 20.87 9.37 4.97
N ALA A 10 21.54 10.47 5.32
CA ALA A 10 22.83 10.43 6.04
C ALA A 10 22.66 10.20 7.55
N GLY A 11 21.43 10.29 8.07
CA GLY A 11 21.08 10.08 9.47
C GLY A 11 20.97 8.60 9.88
N GLY A 12 20.41 8.35 11.07
CA GLY A 12 20.24 7.00 11.60
C GLY A 12 19.17 6.17 10.87
N ALA A 13 18.29 6.82 10.11
CA ALA A 13 17.25 6.16 9.31
C ALA A 13 17.81 5.57 8.00
N LYS A 14 17.35 4.38 7.62
CA LYS A 14 17.69 3.70 6.37
C LYS A 14 16.84 4.19 5.18
N ALA A 15 16.29 5.40 5.27
CA ALA A 15 15.40 5.98 4.26
C ALA A 15 16.11 6.18 2.93
N ARG A 16 15.42 5.84 1.83
CA ARG A 16 16.01 5.85 0.48
C ARG A 16 15.05 6.49 -0.51
N ALA A 17 15.59 7.38 -1.32
CA ALA A 17 14.92 7.92 -2.49
C ALA A 17 15.44 7.19 -3.73
N GLY A 18 14.55 6.58 -4.50
CA GLY A 18 14.89 5.77 -5.67
C GLY A 18 14.05 6.07 -6.89
N LEU A 19 14.29 5.30 -7.95
CA LEU A 19 13.52 5.32 -9.19
C LEU A 19 13.26 3.88 -9.62
N LEU A 20 11.98 3.52 -9.73
CA LEU A 20 11.52 2.28 -10.32
C LEU A 20 11.14 2.54 -11.77
N GLN A 21 11.77 1.81 -12.69
CA GLN A 21 11.49 1.88 -14.12
C GLN A 21 10.99 0.53 -14.64
N ILE A 22 9.83 0.57 -15.29
CA ILE A 22 9.13 -0.59 -15.87
C ILE A 22 8.66 -0.16 -17.26
N GLY A 23 9.24 -0.80 -18.29
CA GLY A 23 9.02 -0.37 -19.68
C GLY A 23 9.42 1.10 -19.87
N SER A 24 8.48 1.88 -20.42
CA SER A 24 8.60 3.34 -20.60
C SER A 24 8.19 4.15 -19.36
N SER A 25 7.53 3.53 -18.39
CA SER A 25 7.01 4.20 -17.19
C SER A 25 8.05 4.23 -16.08
N SER A 26 8.06 5.32 -15.30
CA SER A 26 8.97 5.50 -14.18
C SER A 26 8.28 6.16 -13.00
N VAL A 27 8.52 5.66 -11.79
CA VAL A 27 7.96 6.18 -10.54
C VAL A 27 9.07 6.34 -9.51
N GLU A 28 9.09 7.49 -8.83
CA GLU A 28 10.05 7.75 -7.76
C GLU A 28 9.62 7.05 -6.46
N THR A 29 10.57 6.54 -5.69
CA THR A 29 10.30 5.90 -4.39
C THR A 29 10.83 6.76 -3.23
N PRO A 30 10.21 6.75 -2.03
CA PRO A 30 9.05 5.93 -1.65
C PRO A 30 7.75 6.30 -2.36
N ALA A 31 6.91 5.31 -2.66
CA ALA A 31 5.61 5.52 -3.31
C ALA A 31 4.50 4.60 -2.80
N LEU A 32 3.28 5.05 -3.00
CA LEU A 32 2.06 4.29 -2.74
C LEU A 32 1.74 3.38 -3.92
N LEU A 33 1.43 2.13 -3.62
CA LEU A 33 0.81 1.19 -4.54
C LEU A 33 -0.70 1.19 -4.27
N LEU A 34 -1.49 1.77 -5.17
CA LEU A 34 -2.93 1.95 -4.96
C LEU A 34 -3.63 0.59 -5.01
N SER A 35 -4.23 0.18 -3.90
CA SER A 35 -4.98 -1.07 -3.83
C SER A 35 -6.24 -1.00 -4.70
N THR A 36 -6.43 -2.03 -5.52
CA THR A 36 -7.61 -2.13 -6.40
C THR A 36 -8.59 -3.19 -5.90
N ARG A 37 -9.86 -3.05 -6.29
CA ARG A 37 -10.88 -4.08 -6.14
C ARG A 37 -11.40 -4.45 -7.52
N LYS A 38 -11.20 -5.72 -7.91
CA LYS A 38 -11.57 -6.22 -9.25
C LYS A 38 -10.98 -5.40 -10.40
N GLY A 39 -9.81 -4.78 -10.19
CA GLY A 39 -9.00 -4.13 -11.22
C GLY A 39 -8.81 -2.62 -11.08
N LEU A 40 -9.74 -1.88 -10.47
CA LEU A 40 -9.61 -0.43 -10.27
C LEU A 40 -9.62 -0.06 -8.78
N PRO A 41 -9.01 1.07 -8.37
CA PRO A 41 -9.18 1.59 -7.01
C PRO A 41 -10.66 1.81 -6.70
N ALA A 42 -11.04 1.66 -5.43
CA ALA A 42 -12.43 1.81 -5.02
C ALA A 42 -12.95 3.20 -5.41
N PHE A 43 -14.18 3.31 -5.93
CA PHE A 43 -14.81 4.59 -6.30
C PHE A 43 -14.09 5.41 -7.38
N MET A 44 -13.05 4.87 -8.03
CA MET A 44 -12.29 5.53 -9.08
C MET A 44 -12.48 4.81 -10.41
N SER A 45 -13.18 5.46 -11.34
CA SER A 45 -13.20 5.05 -12.75
C SER A 45 -11.92 5.50 -13.47
N CYS A 46 -11.66 4.99 -14.68
CA CYS A 46 -10.43 5.28 -15.41
C CYS A 46 -10.27 6.77 -15.75
N ASP A 47 -11.37 7.46 -16.05
CA ASP A 47 -11.41 8.91 -16.27
C ASP A 47 -11.09 9.70 -15.00
N LEU A 48 -11.57 9.25 -13.83
CA LEU A 48 -11.23 9.87 -12.55
C LEU A 48 -9.78 9.57 -12.13
N LEU A 49 -9.26 8.38 -12.41
CA LEU A 49 -7.88 8.03 -12.11
C LEU A 49 -6.88 8.97 -12.82
N SER A 50 -7.24 9.38 -14.04
CA SER A 50 -6.48 10.36 -14.83
C SER A 50 -6.44 11.76 -14.22
N SER A 51 -7.32 12.07 -13.25
CA SER A 51 -7.32 13.34 -12.50
C SER A 51 -6.34 13.37 -11.32
N LEU A 52 -5.79 12.21 -10.94
CA LEU A 52 -4.82 12.11 -9.84
C LEU A 52 -3.42 12.58 -10.29
N PRO A 53 -2.54 12.97 -9.34
CA PRO A 53 -1.19 13.39 -9.66
C PRO A 53 -0.37 12.29 -10.35
N LEU A 54 -0.01 12.51 -11.62
CA LEU A 54 0.99 11.72 -12.32
C LEU A 54 2.41 12.23 -12.02
N PRO A 55 3.44 11.37 -11.98
CA PRO A 55 3.39 9.91 -12.17
C PRO A 55 3.01 9.12 -10.89
N ASP A 56 2.69 9.79 -9.78
CA ASP A 56 2.48 9.17 -8.47
C ASP A 56 1.30 8.19 -8.42
N SER A 57 0.29 8.37 -9.26
CA SER A 57 -0.88 7.49 -9.38
C SER A 57 -0.73 6.31 -10.35
N LEU A 58 0.45 6.11 -10.98
CA LEU A 58 0.65 5.06 -11.98
C LEU A 58 0.72 3.63 -11.42
N LEU A 59 1.02 3.46 -10.13
CA LEU A 59 1.23 2.16 -9.48
C LEU A 59 -0.07 1.59 -8.92
N LEU A 60 -0.53 0.46 -9.43
CA LEU A 60 -1.75 -0.22 -8.96
C LEU A 60 -1.45 -1.65 -8.45
N ASN A 61 -1.94 -1.99 -7.25
CA ASN A 61 -1.96 -3.38 -6.77
C ASN A 61 -3.23 -4.08 -7.28
N VAL A 62 -3.06 -5.14 -8.05
CA VAL A 62 -4.16 -5.98 -8.55
C VAL A 62 -4.10 -7.36 -7.89
N CYS A 63 -5.25 -7.91 -7.52
CA CYS A 63 -5.32 -9.23 -6.89
C CYS A 63 -5.84 -10.26 -7.90
N PRO A 64 -4.98 -11.16 -8.43
CA PRO A 64 -5.42 -12.18 -9.39
C PRO A 64 -6.54 -13.08 -8.84
N THR A 65 -6.56 -13.28 -7.52
CA THR A 65 -7.55 -14.08 -6.80
C THR A 65 -8.97 -13.53 -6.95
N HIS A 66 -9.16 -12.21 -7.12
CA HIS A 66 -10.46 -11.61 -7.41
C HIS A 66 -11.05 -12.03 -8.77
N PHE A 67 -10.24 -12.59 -9.66
CA PHE A 67 -10.64 -12.99 -11.00
C PHE A 67 -10.76 -14.50 -11.17
N ILE A 68 -10.51 -15.30 -10.11
CA ILE A 68 -10.67 -16.78 -10.15
C ILE A 68 -12.09 -17.16 -10.60
N GLU A 69 -13.08 -16.40 -10.16
CA GLU A 69 -14.50 -16.58 -10.49
C GLU A 69 -14.97 -15.61 -11.59
N GLY A 70 -14.04 -14.79 -12.09
CA GLY A 70 -14.29 -13.79 -13.11
C GLY A 70 -14.18 -14.37 -14.51
N PRO A 71 -13.82 -13.54 -15.50
CA PRO A 71 -13.59 -13.99 -16.87
C PRO A 71 -12.56 -15.12 -16.91
N PRO A 72 -12.80 -16.21 -17.66
CA PRO A 72 -11.84 -17.28 -17.81
C PRO A 72 -10.48 -16.78 -18.32
N SER A 73 -9.38 -17.43 -17.90
CA SER A 73 -8.00 -17.14 -18.34
C SER A 73 -7.86 -16.96 -19.86
N LYS A 74 -8.57 -17.79 -20.64
CA LYS A 74 -8.61 -17.69 -22.11
C LYS A 74 -9.26 -16.40 -22.61
N THR A 75 -10.31 -15.93 -21.94
CA THR A 75 -10.97 -14.65 -22.25
C THR A 75 -10.02 -13.48 -21.96
N LEU A 76 -9.35 -13.48 -20.80
CA LEU A 76 -8.35 -12.46 -20.46
C LEU A 76 -7.21 -12.41 -21.48
N SER A 77 -6.72 -13.59 -21.88
CA SER A 77 -5.68 -13.72 -22.90
C SER A 77 -6.13 -13.17 -24.25
N ASN A 78 -7.38 -13.44 -24.67
CA ASN A 78 -7.95 -12.95 -25.92
C ASN A 78 -8.16 -11.43 -25.92
N ILE A 79 -8.51 -10.83 -24.77
CA ILE A 79 -8.58 -9.38 -24.61
C ILE A 79 -7.19 -8.76 -24.77
N GLY A 80 -6.16 -9.46 -24.30
CA GLY A 80 -4.76 -9.06 -24.37
C GLY A 80 -4.13 -8.76 -23.02
N GLY A 81 -4.72 -9.24 -21.92
CA GLY A 81 -4.25 -9.00 -20.56
C GLY A 81 -5.02 -7.89 -19.84
N LEU A 82 -4.60 -7.62 -18.61
CA LEU A 82 -5.33 -6.81 -17.66
C LEU A 82 -5.28 -5.32 -17.99
N HIS A 83 -4.15 -4.80 -18.48
CA HIS A 83 -4.05 -3.40 -18.94
C HIS A 83 -5.12 -3.05 -19.98
N ARG A 84 -5.32 -3.93 -20.97
CA ARG A 84 -6.33 -3.70 -22.02
C ARG A 84 -7.76 -3.90 -21.51
N MET A 85 -7.98 -4.85 -20.63
CA MET A 85 -9.30 -5.06 -20.02
C MET A 85 -9.74 -3.86 -19.17
N LEU A 86 -8.80 -3.25 -18.44
CA LEU A 86 -9.07 -2.10 -17.56
C LEU A 86 -8.97 -0.75 -18.28
N GLY A 87 -8.46 -0.72 -19.53
CA GLY A 87 -8.22 0.53 -20.24
C GLY A 87 -7.10 1.37 -19.62
N LEU A 88 -6.06 0.72 -19.08
CA LEU A 88 -4.93 1.35 -18.38
C LEU A 88 -3.58 0.99 -19.04
N PRO A 89 -3.32 1.43 -20.29
CA PRO A 89 -2.12 1.03 -21.03
C PRO A 89 -0.80 1.53 -20.42
N ASP A 90 -0.82 2.69 -19.75
CA ASP A 90 0.39 3.35 -19.24
C ASP A 90 0.66 3.08 -17.75
N HIS A 91 -0.25 2.38 -17.07
CA HIS A 91 -0.14 2.08 -15.65
C HIS A 91 0.75 0.86 -15.41
N ILE A 92 1.35 0.84 -14.22
CA ILE A 92 2.15 -0.28 -13.75
C ILE A 92 1.27 -1.15 -12.84
N LEU A 93 0.99 -2.37 -13.27
CA LEU A 93 0.21 -3.34 -12.52
C LEU A 93 1.13 -4.27 -11.74
N VAL A 94 1.04 -4.23 -10.41
CA VAL A 94 1.74 -5.15 -9.51
C VAL A 94 0.72 -6.15 -8.98
N ALA A 95 0.87 -7.42 -9.32
CA ALA A 95 -0.07 -8.47 -8.95
C ALA A 95 0.33 -9.15 -7.63
N THR A 96 -0.61 -9.27 -6.69
CA THR A 96 -0.39 -10.00 -5.44
C THR A 96 -1.55 -10.92 -5.10
N ALA A 97 -1.28 -12.08 -4.52
CA ALA A 97 -2.33 -13.06 -4.26
C ALA A 97 -3.29 -12.65 -3.13
N GLY A 98 -2.80 -11.90 -2.13
CA GLY A 98 -3.60 -11.49 -0.98
C GLY A 98 -4.60 -10.38 -1.31
N GLU A 99 -5.80 -10.46 -0.73
CA GLU A 99 -6.76 -9.37 -0.76
C GLU A 99 -6.37 -8.29 0.27
N PRO A 100 -6.05 -7.07 -0.14
CA PRO A 100 -5.61 -6.02 0.79
C PRO A 100 -6.79 -5.43 1.57
N ILE A 101 -8.02 -5.56 1.06
CA ILE A 101 -9.24 -4.93 1.59
C ILE A 101 -9.90 -5.75 2.71
N GLU A 102 -9.75 -7.07 2.71
CA GLU A 102 -10.20 -7.91 3.82
C GLU A 102 -9.18 -7.91 4.96
N SER A 103 -9.71 -7.92 6.20
CA SER A 103 -8.93 -7.63 7.41
C SER A 103 -8.02 -8.76 7.87
N LEU A 104 -8.29 -10.02 7.51
CA LEU A 104 -7.49 -11.16 7.96
C LEU A 104 -7.32 -12.21 6.86
N PRO A 105 -6.10 -12.74 6.65
CA PRO A 105 -5.89 -13.84 5.71
C PRO A 105 -6.55 -15.13 6.24
N SER A 106 -7.33 -15.81 5.40
CA SER A 106 -7.90 -17.15 5.65
C SER A 106 -6.82 -18.24 5.55
N SER A 107 -5.82 -18.16 6.43
CA SER A 107 -4.64 -19.03 6.43
C SER A 107 -4.85 -20.40 7.07
N GLU A 108 -6.02 -20.64 7.68
CA GLU A 108 -6.34 -21.88 8.41
C GLU A 108 -6.43 -23.10 7.50
N ALA A 109 -6.87 -22.90 6.25
CA ALA A 109 -7.04 -23.98 5.28
C ALA A 109 -5.90 -24.09 4.25
N SER A 110 -4.92 -23.20 4.32
CA SER A 110 -3.69 -23.32 3.55
C SER A 110 -2.97 -24.63 3.91
N ASN A 111 -2.55 -25.38 2.91
CA ASN A 111 -1.95 -26.70 3.09
C ASN A 111 -0.65 -26.83 2.28
N LYS A 112 -0.10 -28.03 2.11
CA LYS A 112 1.16 -28.21 1.37
C LYS A 112 1.05 -27.94 -0.14
N PHE A 113 -0.16 -28.01 -0.70
CA PHE A 113 -0.41 -27.92 -2.14
C PHE A 113 -0.71 -26.50 -2.62
N GLY A 114 -1.25 -25.64 -1.75
CA GLY A 114 -1.67 -24.30 -2.15
C GLY A 114 -2.14 -23.43 -0.98
N ALA A 115 -2.28 -22.15 -1.28
CA ALA A 115 -2.81 -21.15 -0.37
C ALA A 115 -4.34 -21.11 -0.47
N SER A 116 -5.00 -20.88 0.66
CA SER A 116 -6.45 -20.77 0.73
C SER A 116 -6.87 -19.30 0.70
N PHE A 117 -7.89 -19.00 -0.10
CA PHE A 117 -8.50 -17.68 -0.21
C PHE A 117 -10.01 -17.81 -0.02
N GLU A 118 -10.62 -16.85 0.67
CA GLU A 118 -12.07 -16.72 0.64
C GLU A 118 -12.47 -15.97 -0.63
N THR A 119 -13.54 -16.41 -1.26
CA THR A 119 -14.12 -15.77 -2.44
C THR A 119 -15.63 -15.67 -2.26
N PRO A 120 -16.34 -14.92 -3.11
CA PRO A 120 -17.80 -14.85 -3.05
C PRO A 120 -18.51 -16.21 -3.17
N SER A 121 -17.90 -17.22 -3.82
CA SER A 121 -18.44 -18.60 -3.86
C SER A 121 -17.93 -19.52 -2.73
N GLY A 122 -17.23 -18.96 -1.74
CA GLY A 122 -16.67 -19.66 -0.60
C GLY A 122 -15.18 -19.95 -0.75
N ARG A 123 -14.64 -20.82 0.10
CA ARG A 123 -13.20 -21.06 0.16
C ARG A 123 -12.66 -21.73 -1.10
N LYS A 124 -11.57 -21.20 -1.65
CA LYS A 124 -10.81 -21.76 -2.78
C LYS A 124 -9.36 -22.02 -2.41
N LEU A 125 -8.87 -23.20 -2.76
CA LEU A 125 -7.45 -23.54 -2.68
C LEU A 125 -6.79 -23.24 -4.03
N VAL A 126 -5.77 -22.38 -4.03
CA VAL A 126 -5.02 -21.97 -5.22
C VAL A 126 -3.62 -22.56 -5.16
N LYS A 127 -3.27 -23.38 -6.15
CA LYS A 127 -1.93 -23.96 -6.27
C LYS A 127 -1.00 -22.99 -7.01
N PRO A 128 0.34 -23.15 -6.88
CA PRO A 128 1.29 -22.38 -7.70
C PRO A 128 1.00 -22.45 -9.21
N SER A 129 0.59 -23.61 -9.72
CA SER A 129 0.19 -23.77 -11.14
C SER A 129 -0.98 -22.87 -11.53
N ASP A 130 -2.03 -22.88 -10.71
CA ASP A 130 -3.27 -22.14 -10.96
C ASP A 130 -3.00 -20.63 -10.89
N TYR A 131 -2.18 -20.22 -9.91
CA TYR A 131 -1.75 -18.84 -9.76
C TYR A 131 -0.94 -18.36 -10.97
N MET A 132 0.04 -19.14 -11.42
CA MET A 132 0.86 -18.77 -12.58
C MET A 132 0.07 -18.74 -13.89
N GLU A 133 -0.97 -19.56 -14.04
CA GLU A 133 -1.89 -19.46 -15.18
C GLU A 133 -2.63 -18.10 -15.20
N LEU A 134 -3.10 -17.63 -14.04
CA LEU A 134 -3.72 -16.31 -13.91
C LEU A 134 -2.72 -15.20 -14.23
N ILE A 135 -1.50 -15.25 -13.68
CA ILE A 135 -0.45 -14.26 -13.93
C ILE A 135 -0.13 -14.19 -15.44
N SER A 136 0.07 -15.34 -16.09
CA SER A 136 0.36 -15.41 -17.53
C SER A 136 -0.78 -14.83 -18.39
N SER A 137 -2.03 -15.07 -17.98
CA SER A 137 -3.21 -14.55 -18.68
C SER A 137 -3.42 -13.05 -18.46
N MET A 138 -3.13 -12.56 -17.25
CA MET A 138 -3.30 -11.16 -16.87
C MET A 138 -2.16 -10.27 -17.37
N LYS A 139 -0.94 -10.82 -17.50
CA LYS A 139 0.27 -10.11 -17.90
C LYS A 139 0.54 -8.84 -17.07
N PRO A 140 0.58 -8.92 -15.73
CA PRO A 140 0.97 -7.78 -14.91
C PRO A 140 2.45 -7.44 -15.14
N ASP A 141 2.85 -6.21 -14.80
CA ASP A 141 4.24 -5.76 -14.94
C ASP A 141 5.16 -6.41 -13.91
N LEU A 142 4.66 -6.57 -12.68
CA LEU A 142 5.32 -7.29 -11.59
C LEU A 142 4.31 -8.22 -10.92
N TRP A 143 4.79 -9.28 -10.29
CA TRP A 143 3.94 -10.16 -9.49
C TRP A 143 4.67 -10.70 -8.26
N ALA A 144 3.97 -10.83 -7.14
CA ALA A 144 4.49 -11.43 -5.92
C ALA A 144 4.17 -12.92 -5.85
N SER A 145 5.12 -13.74 -5.43
CA SER A 145 4.92 -15.19 -5.29
C SER A 145 3.80 -15.54 -4.30
N LEU A 146 3.17 -16.69 -4.48
CA LEU A 146 2.19 -17.20 -3.52
C LEU A 146 2.86 -17.40 -2.14
N ALA A 147 2.17 -17.02 -1.06
CA ALA A 147 2.70 -17.09 0.30
C ALA A 147 1.65 -17.52 1.31
N ASP A 148 2.10 -18.11 2.41
CA ASP A 148 1.25 -18.54 3.52
C ASP A 148 1.30 -17.48 4.64
N GLU A 149 0.68 -16.32 4.42
CA GLU A 149 0.67 -15.24 5.41
C GLU A 149 -0.14 -15.63 6.66
N VAL A 150 0.43 -15.40 7.84
CA VAL A 150 -0.16 -15.79 9.13
C VAL A 150 -0.20 -14.60 10.10
N PRO A 151 -1.20 -14.53 10.99
CA PRO A 151 -1.25 -13.50 12.04
C PRO A 151 -0.13 -13.59 13.08
N ALA A 152 0.09 -12.50 13.82
CA ALA A 152 1.18 -12.38 14.80
C ALA A 152 1.07 -13.36 16.00
N TRP A 153 -0.14 -13.83 16.31
CA TRP A 153 -0.42 -14.71 17.46
C TRP A 153 -0.33 -16.22 17.16
N VAL A 154 0.09 -16.62 15.95
CA VAL A 154 0.29 -18.05 15.66
C VAL A 154 1.48 -18.61 16.43
N ASN A 155 1.40 -19.89 16.81
CA ASN A 155 2.53 -20.55 17.46
C ASN A 155 3.73 -20.72 16.50
N GLU A 156 4.91 -20.89 17.09
CA GLU A 156 6.18 -21.00 16.36
C GLU A 156 6.18 -22.12 15.29
N LYS A 157 5.59 -23.28 15.62
CA LYS A 157 5.47 -24.41 14.68
C LYS A 157 4.66 -24.03 13.42
N ARG A 158 3.56 -23.32 13.58
CA ARG A 158 2.71 -22.85 12.47
C ARG A 158 3.43 -21.79 11.64
N ASN A 159 4.17 -20.90 12.30
CA ASN A 159 4.97 -19.86 11.65
C ASN A 159 6.09 -20.46 10.79
N LYS A 160 6.87 -21.40 11.34
CA LYS A 160 7.90 -22.13 10.58
C LYS A 160 7.30 -22.87 9.37
N THR A 161 6.13 -23.49 9.55
CA THR A 161 5.41 -24.14 8.45
C THR A 161 5.00 -23.14 7.35
N SER A 162 4.63 -21.92 7.73
CA SER A 162 4.30 -20.83 6.80
C SER A 162 5.52 -20.41 5.97
N VAL A 163 6.67 -20.23 6.61
CA VAL A 163 7.95 -19.94 5.92
C VAL A 163 8.32 -21.06 4.94
N ASP A 164 8.30 -22.31 5.40
CA ASP A 164 8.65 -23.48 4.58
C ASP A 164 7.74 -23.60 3.33
N ARG A 165 6.43 -23.37 3.49
CA ARG A 165 5.47 -23.39 2.36
C ARG A 165 5.72 -22.24 1.39
N THR A 166 5.94 -21.04 1.90
CA THR A 166 6.19 -19.85 1.09
C THR A 166 7.44 -20.02 0.22
N LEU A 167 8.53 -20.56 0.78
CA LEU A 167 9.75 -20.85 0.01
C LEU A 167 9.51 -21.92 -1.07
N ARG A 168 8.80 -23.00 -0.74
CA ARG A 168 8.47 -24.05 -1.72
C ARG A 168 7.58 -23.55 -2.85
N TRP A 169 6.61 -22.69 -2.54
CA TRP A 169 5.72 -22.11 -3.55
C TRP A 169 6.44 -21.10 -4.42
N LEU A 170 7.36 -20.29 -3.87
CA LEU A 170 8.26 -19.45 -4.65
C LEU A 170 9.06 -20.28 -5.66
N ASP A 171 9.72 -21.35 -5.19
CA ASP A 171 10.52 -22.23 -6.05
C ASP A 171 9.64 -22.89 -7.14
N ALA A 172 8.41 -23.29 -6.82
CA ALA A 172 7.45 -23.83 -7.79
C ALA A 172 6.99 -22.79 -8.82
N CYS A 173 6.68 -21.56 -8.40
CA CYS A 173 6.32 -20.46 -9.29
C CYS A 173 7.46 -20.12 -10.26
N ILE A 174 8.71 -20.07 -9.78
CA ILE A 174 9.90 -19.84 -10.61
C ILE A 174 10.08 -20.98 -11.64
N ALA A 175 9.90 -22.24 -11.23
CA ALA A 175 10.06 -23.38 -12.11
C ALA A 175 9.01 -23.43 -13.25
N LEU A 176 7.80 -22.92 -13.00
CA LEU A 176 6.72 -22.86 -13.98
C LEU A 176 6.91 -21.75 -15.02
N ASP A 177 7.84 -20.82 -14.78
CA ASP A 177 8.01 -19.65 -15.63
C ASP A 177 9.48 -19.32 -15.92
N ALA A 178 10.06 -20.07 -16.86
CA ALA A 178 11.47 -19.99 -17.23
C ALA A 178 11.90 -18.62 -17.83
N ALA A 179 10.96 -17.77 -18.24
CA ALA A 179 11.24 -16.45 -18.81
C ALA A 179 11.19 -15.29 -17.79
N VAL A 180 10.89 -15.54 -16.50
CA VAL A 180 10.23 -14.54 -15.64
C VAL A 180 10.97 -14.08 -14.38
N GLY A 181 12.19 -14.55 -14.10
CA GLY A 181 13.00 -14.00 -13.00
C GLY A 181 13.16 -12.47 -13.02
N ALA A 182 12.96 -11.83 -14.17
CA ALA A 182 13.04 -10.38 -14.38
C ALA A 182 11.87 -9.55 -13.83
N ASN A 183 10.73 -10.15 -13.47
CA ASN A 183 9.53 -9.42 -13.00
C ASN A 183 8.86 -10.03 -11.73
N GLY A 184 9.34 -11.18 -11.24
CA GLY A 184 8.83 -11.81 -10.02
C GLY A 184 9.40 -11.19 -8.74
N LEU A 185 8.53 -10.98 -7.75
CA LEU A 185 8.85 -10.51 -6.41
C LEU A 185 8.76 -11.69 -5.43
N GLY A 186 9.82 -11.92 -4.66
CA GLY A 186 9.81 -12.95 -3.63
C GLY A 186 9.11 -12.46 -2.37
N VAL A 187 8.14 -13.23 -1.86
CA VAL A 187 7.43 -12.86 -0.63
C VAL A 187 8.21 -13.29 0.62
N VAL A 188 8.38 -12.36 1.56
CA VAL A 188 8.97 -12.60 2.88
C VAL A 188 7.88 -12.62 3.95
N VAL A 189 7.76 -13.76 4.63
CA VAL A 189 6.88 -13.98 5.80
C VAL A 189 7.71 -14.29 7.05
N GLY A 190 7.06 -14.69 8.15
CA GLY A 190 7.75 -15.00 9.42
C GLY A 190 7.04 -14.49 10.67
N GLY A 191 5.81 -13.96 10.54
CA GLY A 191 5.01 -13.50 11.66
C GLY A 191 5.75 -12.50 12.56
N SER A 192 5.59 -12.68 13.88
CA SER A 192 6.26 -11.92 14.94
C SER A 192 7.65 -12.44 15.32
N SER A 193 8.19 -13.45 14.62
CA SER A 193 9.51 -14.02 14.94
C SER A 193 10.62 -13.37 14.10
N ILE A 194 11.52 -12.66 14.78
CA ILE A 194 12.73 -12.07 14.17
C ILE A 194 13.57 -13.14 13.45
N GLU A 195 13.73 -14.32 14.06
CA GLU A 195 14.52 -15.41 13.48
C GLU A 195 13.89 -15.91 12.17
N GLN A 196 12.57 -16.17 12.17
CA GLN A 196 11.87 -16.65 10.98
C GLN A 196 11.84 -15.58 9.86
N ARG A 197 11.70 -14.30 10.23
CA ARG A 197 11.79 -13.17 9.29
C ARG A 197 13.16 -13.10 8.61
N LYS A 198 14.25 -13.21 9.39
CA LYS A 198 15.63 -13.24 8.86
C LYS A 198 15.88 -14.45 7.97
N LEU A 199 15.44 -15.63 8.42
CA LEU A 199 15.56 -16.88 7.67
C LEU A 199 14.85 -16.75 6.31
N CYS A 200 13.59 -16.35 6.30
CA CYS A 200 12.81 -16.20 5.08
C CYS A 200 13.44 -15.16 4.15
N ALA A 201 13.81 -13.97 4.65
CA ALA A 201 14.46 -12.94 3.86
C ALA A 201 15.78 -13.42 3.22
N THR A 202 16.61 -14.14 3.99
CA THR A 202 17.88 -14.69 3.53
C THR A 202 17.69 -15.79 2.49
N GLU A 203 16.69 -16.65 2.65
CA GLU A 203 16.41 -17.71 1.68
C GLU A 203 15.82 -17.16 0.39
N VAL A 204 14.86 -16.24 0.48
CA VAL A 204 14.25 -15.59 -0.69
C VAL A 204 15.29 -14.82 -1.49
N SER A 205 16.24 -14.13 -0.84
CA SER A 205 17.28 -13.35 -1.53
C SER A 205 18.28 -14.19 -2.34
N LYS A 206 18.38 -15.50 -2.08
CA LYS A 206 19.18 -16.44 -2.88
C LYS A 206 18.53 -16.79 -4.22
N ARG A 207 17.23 -16.51 -4.41
CA ARG A 207 16.50 -16.80 -5.65
C ARG A 207 16.63 -15.64 -6.65
N ASN A 208 16.44 -15.94 -7.93
CA ASN A 208 16.42 -14.94 -9.00
C ASN A 208 15.08 -14.17 -9.01
N VAL A 209 14.90 -13.28 -8.03
CA VAL A 209 13.75 -12.37 -7.92
C VAL A 209 14.18 -10.93 -8.15
N SER A 210 13.28 -10.09 -8.65
CA SER A 210 13.56 -8.70 -9.00
C SER A 210 13.32 -7.70 -7.87
N GLY A 211 12.70 -8.16 -6.78
CA GLY A 211 12.42 -7.38 -5.59
C GLY A 211 11.75 -8.25 -4.53
N PHE A 212 11.34 -7.62 -3.42
CA PHE A 212 10.83 -8.33 -2.25
C PHE A 212 9.50 -7.75 -1.80
N TRP A 213 8.50 -8.62 -1.63
CA TRP A 213 7.22 -8.28 -1.04
C TRP A 213 7.20 -8.75 0.41
N ILE A 214 7.11 -7.83 1.36
CA ILE A 214 7.19 -8.07 2.79
C ILE A 214 5.76 -8.14 3.32
N GLY A 215 5.29 -9.38 3.53
CA GLY A 215 3.91 -9.66 3.95
C GLY A 215 3.76 -9.90 5.44
N GLY A 216 2.52 -10.13 5.90
CA GLY A 216 2.23 -10.48 7.29
C GLY A 216 2.42 -9.36 8.33
N PHE A 217 2.30 -8.10 7.90
CA PHE A 217 2.20 -6.92 8.77
C PHE A 217 0.74 -6.43 8.80
N GLY A 218 0.39 -5.63 9.82
CA GLY A 218 -0.99 -5.23 10.09
C GLY A 218 -1.86 -6.37 10.61
N LEU A 219 -1.26 -7.46 11.13
CA LEU A 219 -1.95 -8.68 11.56
C LEU A 219 -1.75 -8.96 13.05
N GLY A 220 -1.68 -7.90 13.85
CA GLY A 220 -1.66 -7.94 15.31
C GLY A 220 -0.30 -7.68 15.95
N GLU A 221 0.74 -7.33 15.18
CA GLU A 221 1.99 -6.85 15.76
C GLU A 221 1.82 -5.47 16.40
N SER A 222 2.53 -5.23 17.50
CA SER A 222 2.59 -3.90 18.11
C SER A 222 3.48 -2.95 17.31
N VAL A 223 3.32 -1.64 17.56
CA VAL A 223 4.16 -0.59 16.95
C VAL A 223 5.65 -0.83 17.26
N GLU A 224 5.97 -1.24 18.49
CA GLU A 224 7.35 -1.50 18.92
C GLU A 224 7.96 -2.73 18.21
N GLU A 225 7.18 -3.79 18.04
CA GLU A 225 7.62 -5.00 17.33
C GLU A 225 7.84 -4.73 15.84
N ARG A 226 6.95 -3.94 15.21
CA ARG A 226 6.97 -3.65 13.78
C ARG A 226 8.34 -3.15 13.30
N CYS A 227 8.89 -2.15 13.97
CA CYS A 227 10.19 -1.57 13.61
C CYS A 227 11.32 -2.60 13.68
N ASN A 228 11.34 -3.42 14.74
CA ASN A 228 12.34 -4.48 14.91
C ASN A 228 12.21 -5.56 13.83
N LEU A 229 10.99 -5.96 13.48
CA LEU A 229 10.71 -6.95 12.44
C LEU A 229 11.09 -6.43 11.05
N LEU A 230 10.74 -5.18 10.73
CA LEU A 230 11.10 -4.57 9.44
C LEU A 230 12.62 -4.48 9.30
N ASN A 231 13.33 -3.98 10.31
CA ASN A 231 14.80 -3.91 10.28
C ASN A 231 15.44 -5.29 10.13
N ALA A 232 14.94 -6.30 10.85
CA ALA A 232 15.43 -7.67 10.73
C ALA A 232 15.29 -8.22 9.32
N VAL A 233 14.22 -7.87 8.60
CA VAL A 233 14.04 -8.23 7.19
C VAL A 233 14.98 -7.41 6.30
N THR A 234 14.94 -6.07 6.39
CA THR A 234 15.64 -5.19 5.44
C THR A 234 17.16 -5.29 5.54
N ASP A 235 17.72 -5.71 6.68
CA ASP A 235 19.15 -6.00 6.86
C ASP A 235 19.61 -7.27 6.12
N CYS A 236 18.70 -8.20 5.83
CA CYS A 236 18.98 -9.42 5.08
C CYS A 236 18.75 -9.27 3.56
N LEU A 237 18.14 -8.15 3.13
CA LEU A 237 17.74 -7.93 1.74
C LEU A 237 18.76 -7.10 0.97
N PRO A 238 19.13 -7.51 -0.28
CA PRO A 238 19.99 -6.73 -1.14
C PRO A 238 19.54 -5.27 -1.32
N SER A 239 20.49 -4.35 -1.27
CA SER A 239 20.22 -2.91 -1.29
C SER A 239 19.81 -2.39 -2.68
N GLU A 240 20.19 -3.08 -3.74
CA GLU A 240 19.95 -2.69 -5.12
C GLU A 240 18.57 -3.11 -5.65
N LYS A 241 17.76 -3.77 -4.82
CA LYS A 241 16.41 -4.22 -5.17
C LYS A 241 15.35 -3.49 -4.34
N PRO A 242 14.14 -3.28 -4.89
CA PRO A 242 13.08 -2.62 -4.16
C PRO A 242 12.41 -3.55 -3.16
N ARG A 243 11.89 -2.93 -2.11
CA ARG A 243 11.21 -3.56 -0.98
C ARG A 243 9.80 -2.97 -0.91
N ILE A 244 8.81 -3.84 -1.03
CA ILE A 244 7.40 -3.49 -0.96
C ILE A 244 6.85 -4.05 0.35
N VAL A 245 6.09 -3.28 1.11
CA VAL A 245 5.41 -3.76 2.32
C VAL A 245 3.90 -3.70 2.13
N SER A 246 3.20 -4.73 2.60
CA SER A 246 1.73 -4.74 2.60
C SER A 246 1.15 -4.24 3.93
N ARG A 247 -0.03 -3.62 3.84
CA ARG A 247 -0.93 -3.25 4.95
C ARG A 247 -0.39 -2.21 5.94
N LEU A 248 0.74 -1.58 5.68
CA LEU A 248 1.15 -0.37 6.41
C LEU A 248 0.50 0.84 5.78
N GLY A 249 -0.33 1.55 6.55
CA GLY A 249 -1.24 2.51 5.98
C GLY A 249 -1.39 3.81 6.72
N LEU A 250 -1.21 3.82 8.04
CA LEU A 250 -1.19 5.08 8.76
C LEU A 250 0.05 5.89 8.34
N PRO A 251 -0.03 7.23 8.29
CA PRO A 251 1.12 8.06 7.95
C PRO A 251 2.39 7.75 8.77
N GLU A 252 2.25 7.46 10.07
CA GLU A 252 3.35 7.05 10.95
C GLU A 252 3.96 5.71 10.55
N GLU A 253 3.11 4.74 10.22
CA GLU A 253 3.55 3.42 9.79
C GLU A 253 4.32 3.50 8.47
N VAL A 254 3.89 4.40 7.59
CA VAL A 254 4.63 4.71 6.36
C VAL A 254 5.99 5.32 6.70
N LEU A 255 6.06 6.32 7.58
CA LEU A 255 7.33 6.94 7.98
C LEU A 255 8.28 5.94 8.66
N GLU A 256 7.78 5.09 9.54
CA GLU A 256 8.53 4.00 10.17
C GLU A 256 9.04 2.98 9.13
N GLY A 257 8.21 2.62 8.16
CA GLY A 257 8.60 1.76 7.05
C GLY A 257 9.68 2.39 6.18
N VAL A 258 9.53 3.67 5.84
CA VAL A 258 10.53 4.41 5.06
C VAL A 258 11.84 4.48 5.84
N ALA A 259 11.80 4.76 7.13
CA ALA A 259 12.98 4.76 8.00
C ALA A 259 13.64 3.38 8.11
N SER A 260 12.87 2.31 7.96
CA SER A 260 13.37 0.92 7.90
C SER A 260 13.90 0.52 6.51
N GLY A 261 13.78 1.40 5.51
CA GLY A 261 14.28 1.22 4.16
C GLY A 261 13.30 0.54 3.19
N ILE A 262 11.99 0.71 3.39
CA ILE A 262 10.93 0.29 2.46
C ILE A 262 10.75 1.33 1.35
N ASP A 263 10.48 0.86 0.12
CA ASP A 263 10.35 1.71 -1.08
C ASP A 263 8.91 1.83 -1.60
N LEU A 264 8.08 0.79 -1.43
CA LEU A 264 6.68 0.82 -1.89
C LEU A 264 5.74 0.33 -0.79
N PHE A 265 4.55 0.91 -0.73
CA PHE A 265 3.55 0.64 0.30
C PHE A 265 2.22 0.28 -0.34
N ASP A 266 1.72 -0.93 -0.08
CA ASP A 266 0.34 -1.31 -0.39
C ASP A 266 -0.53 -1.05 0.83
N SER A 267 -1.58 -0.24 0.66
CA SER A 267 -2.40 0.22 1.78
C SER A 267 -3.86 0.44 1.42
N THR A 268 -4.74 -0.05 2.29
CA THR A 268 -6.19 0.20 2.24
C THR A 268 -6.64 1.35 3.12
N TYR A 269 -5.70 2.12 3.67
CA TYR A 269 -5.99 3.23 4.56
C TYR A 269 -6.92 4.28 3.92
N ILE A 270 -6.66 4.65 2.67
CA ILE A 270 -7.50 5.58 1.91
C ILE A 270 -8.95 5.08 1.85
N TYR A 271 -9.15 3.83 1.41
CA TYR A 271 -10.46 3.20 1.31
C TYR A 271 -11.18 3.16 2.68
N GLN A 272 -10.47 2.80 3.76
CA GLN A 272 -11.03 2.76 5.11
C GLN A 272 -11.50 4.15 5.57
N LEU A 273 -10.72 5.21 5.29
CA LEU A 273 -11.11 6.59 5.60
C LEU A 273 -12.32 7.03 4.80
N THR A 274 -12.32 6.78 3.48
CA THR A 274 -13.44 7.12 2.59
C THR A 274 -14.73 6.46 3.03
N MET A 275 -14.70 5.15 3.35
CA MET A 275 -15.86 4.44 3.88
C MET A 275 -16.31 4.98 5.24
N GLY A 276 -15.35 5.31 6.11
CA GLY A 276 -15.59 5.96 7.39
C GLY A 276 -16.11 7.40 7.30
N GLY A 277 -16.11 8.02 6.12
CA GLY A 277 -16.51 9.42 5.93
C GLY A 277 -15.47 10.41 6.46
N PHE A 278 -14.22 9.97 6.56
CA PHE A 278 -13.10 10.78 6.99
C PHE A 278 -12.35 11.36 5.80
N ALA A 279 -11.95 12.62 5.92
CA ALA A 279 -11.09 13.29 4.96
C ALA A 279 -9.74 13.62 5.60
N LEU A 280 -8.64 13.29 4.92
CA LEU A 280 -7.29 13.64 5.36
C LEU A 280 -7.08 15.16 5.34
N ILE A 281 -6.47 15.70 6.39
CA ILE A 281 -6.21 17.14 6.53
C ILE A 281 -4.83 17.47 7.10
N PHE A 282 -4.01 16.46 7.45
CA PHE A 282 -2.66 16.73 7.98
C PHE A 282 -1.82 17.52 6.96
N PRO A 283 -0.95 18.44 7.41
CA PRO A 283 -0.10 19.21 6.51
C PRO A 283 0.94 18.32 5.83
N VAL A 284 0.98 18.35 4.50
CA VAL A 284 1.81 17.43 3.72
C VAL A 284 3.24 17.96 3.55
N ASP A 285 3.43 19.27 3.43
CA ASP A 285 4.76 19.89 3.31
C ASP A 285 5.13 20.75 4.53
N MET A 286 6.43 21.06 4.69
CA MET A 286 6.92 21.85 5.83
C MET A 286 6.44 23.31 5.82
N VAL A 287 6.10 23.85 4.65
CA VAL A 287 5.68 25.25 4.48
C VAL A 287 4.21 25.43 4.90
N GLU A 288 3.33 24.52 4.51
CA GLU A 288 1.95 24.40 5.00
C GLU A 288 1.93 24.24 6.53
N ARG A 289 2.96 23.61 7.12
CA ARG A 289 3.10 23.47 8.59
C ARG A 289 3.39 24.80 9.28
N GLU A 290 4.31 25.60 8.75
CA GLU A 290 4.59 26.93 9.32
C GLU A 290 3.37 27.86 9.22
N MET A 291 2.57 27.73 8.16
CA MET A 291 1.32 28.48 7.98
C MET A 291 0.18 27.99 8.89
N GLN A 292 0.08 26.68 9.13
CA GLN A 292 -0.93 26.12 10.04
C GLN A 292 -0.66 26.40 11.52
N ASN A 293 0.61 26.62 11.91
CA ASN A 293 0.95 27.05 13.28
C ASN A 293 0.31 28.41 13.68
N GLY A 294 -0.21 29.19 12.72
CA GLY A 294 -0.94 30.44 12.97
C GLY A 294 -2.47 30.34 13.00
N VAL A 295 -3.07 29.19 12.64
CA VAL A 295 -4.54 29.06 12.38
C VAL A 295 -5.14 27.80 13.02
N VAL A 296 -4.57 27.26 14.10
CA VAL A 296 -5.18 26.12 14.79
C VAL A 296 -6.30 26.62 15.71
N ASP A 297 -7.53 26.52 15.22
CA ASP A 297 -8.71 26.61 16.05
C ASP A 297 -8.65 25.45 17.07
N SER A 298 -8.63 25.82 18.35
CA SER A 298 -8.32 24.96 19.51
C SER A 298 -9.46 24.01 19.87
N SER A 299 -10.06 23.36 18.88
CA SER A 299 -11.03 22.29 19.11
C SER A 299 -10.30 20.95 19.20
N ALA A 300 -10.34 20.35 20.38
CA ALA A 300 -9.84 19.05 20.81
C ALA A 300 -10.12 17.86 19.85
N GLY A 301 -9.48 17.82 18.67
CA GLY A 301 -9.73 16.81 17.63
C GLY A 301 -8.47 16.28 16.95
N ASP A 302 -8.60 15.13 16.29
CA ASP A 302 -7.56 14.55 15.42
C ASP A 302 -7.31 15.46 14.21
N SER A 303 -6.20 16.21 14.23
CA SER A 303 -5.82 17.14 13.14
C SER A 303 -5.31 16.43 11.88
N THR A 304 -5.29 15.10 11.86
CA THR A 304 -4.85 14.36 10.68
C THR A 304 -5.98 14.01 9.75
N LYS A 305 -7.20 13.95 10.29
CA LYS A 305 -8.41 13.67 9.53
C LYS A 305 -9.64 14.27 10.20
N ILE A 306 -10.59 14.72 9.40
CA ILE A 306 -11.89 15.20 9.88
C ILE A 306 -12.99 14.21 9.52
N ASN A 307 -13.94 14.00 10.44
CA ASN A 307 -15.15 13.24 10.15
C ASN A 307 -16.20 14.15 9.50
N LEU A 308 -16.33 14.10 8.18
CA LEU A 308 -17.26 14.96 7.45
C LEU A 308 -18.73 14.60 7.68
N ARG A 309 -19.07 13.55 8.43
CA ARG A 309 -20.44 13.31 8.91
C ARG A 309 -20.83 14.21 10.08
N ALA A 310 -19.85 14.76 10.81
CA ALA A 310 -20.08 15.55 12.02
C ALA A 310 -20.95 16.78 11.74
N THR A 311 -21.89 17.07 12.65
CA THR A 311 -22.87 18.15 12.49
C THR A 311 -22.24 19.54 12.38
N THR A 312 -21.01 19.72 12.90
CA THR A 312 -20.24 20.97 12.80
C THR A 312 -20.04 21.41 11.34
N TYR A 313 -19.91 20.47 10.40
CA TYR A 313 -19.66 20.78 8.99
C TYR A 313 -20.91 21.12 8.20
N ARG A 314 -22.13 21.03 8.77
CA ARG A 314 -23.39 21.30 8.04
C ARG A 314 -23.50 22.68 7.40
N LYS A 315 -22.82 23.68 7.98
CA LYS A 315 -22.81 25.07 7.51
C LYS A 315 -21.42 25.53 7.04
N ASP A 316 -20.45 24.63 7.03
CA ASP A 316 -19.07 24.95 6.67
C ASP A 316 -18.91 25.03 5.15
N THR A 317 -18.86 26.25 4.62
CA THR A 317 -18.72 26.52 3.19
C THR A 317 -17.26 26.51 2.70
N SER A 318 -16.30 26.25 3.60
CA SER A 318 -14.89 26.11 3.22
C SER A 318 -14.61 24.78 2.49
N ARG A 319 -13.43 24.71 1.87
CA ARG A 319 -12.89 23.51 1.22
C ARG A 319 -12.40 22.52 2.28
N ILE A 320 -12.13 21.26 1.91
CA ILE A 320 -11.58 20.30 2.89
C ILE A 320 -10.21 20.78 3.40
N VAL A 321 -9.29 21.10 2.50
CA VAL A 321 -7.98 21.71 2.78
C VAL A 321 -7.76 22.84 1.78
N ASP A 322 -7.44 24.04 2.26
CA ASP A 322 -7.36 25.24 1.42
C ASP A 322 -6.24 25.18 0.37
N SER A 323 -5.11 24.56 0.70
CA SER A 323 -3.97 24.37 -0.20
C SER A 323 -4.12 23.17 -1.15
N CYS A 324 -5.16 22.34 -0.99
CA CYS A 324 -5.32 21.14 -1.80
C CYS A 324 -5.89 21.46 -3.18
N THR A 325 -5.20 20.96 -4.21
CA THR A 325 -5.53 21.19 -5.62
C THR A 325 -6.37 20.06 -6.23
N CYS A 326 -6.89 19.12 -5.44
CA CYS A 326 -7.74 18.05 -5.96
C CYS A 326 -9.09 18.59 -6.44
N PHE A 327 -9.74 17.87 -7.37
CA PHE A 327 -11.07 18.23 -7.88
C PHE A 327 -12.07 18.51 -6.75
N THR A 328 -12.12 17.65 -5.74
CA THR A 328 -13.04 17.79 -4.62
C THR A 328 -12.84 19.11 -3.87
N CYS A 329 -11.61 19.45 -3.50
CA CYS A 329 -11.32 20.70 -2.81
C CYS A 329 -11.60 21.90 -3.71
N GLN A 330 -11.32 21.82 -5.02
CA GLN A 330 -11.51 22.94 -5.92
C GLN A 330 -12.98 23.27 -6.18
N ASN A 331 -13.86 22.26 -6.17
CA ASN A 331 -15.24 22.39 -6.66
C ASN A 331 -16.32 22.22 -5.59
N HIS A 332 -16.00 21.67 -4.41
CA HIS A 332 -16.99 21.34 -3.39
C HIS A 332 -16.62 21.87 -2.00
N THR A 333 -17.65 22.03 -1.17
CA THR A 333 -17.52 22.50 0.22
C THR A 333 -17.67 21.35 1.21
N ARG A 334 -17.17 21.54 2.43
CA ARG A 334 -17.36 20.60 3.54
C ARG A 334 -18.85 20.38 3.85
N ALA A 335 -19.69 21.42 3.75
CA ALA A 335 -21.14 21.33 3.92
C ALA A 335 -21.81 20.44 2.87
N TYR A 336 -21.38 20.53 1.60
CA TYR A 336 -21.93 19.67 0.56
C TYR A 336 -21.55 18.21 0.78
N LEU A 337 -20.28 17.94 1.12
CA LEU A 337 -19.83 16.58 1.44
C LEU A 337 -20.53 16.02 2.68
N ASN A 338 -20.72 16.84 3.71
CA ASN A 338 -21.51 16.48 4.89
C ASN A 338 -22.94 16.08 4.52
N HIS A 339 -23.58 16.86 3.65
CA HIS A 339 -24.91 16.53 3.14
C HIS A 339 -24.90 15.16 2.45
N LEU A 340 -24.07 14.97 1.42
CA LEU A 340 -24.00 13.72 0.65
C LEU A 340 -23.73 12.50 1.53
N LEU A 341 -22.81 12.61 2.49
CA LEU A 341 -22.49 11.52 3.43
C LEU A 341 -23.65 11.15 4.34
N ASN A 342 -24.45 12.12 4.78
CA ASN A 342 -25.59 11.92 5.68
C ASN A 342 -26.86 11.49 4.96
N VAL A 343 -26.99 11.77 3.65
CA VAL A 343 -28.06 11.25 2.80
C VAL A 343 -27.68 9.96 2.05
N HIS A 344 -26.49 9.42 2.32
CA HIS A 344 -25.97 8.18 1.73
C HIS A 344 -25.85 8.18 0.20
N GLU A 345 -25.55 9.34 -0.38
CA GLU A 345 -25.31 9.49 -1.82
C GLU A 345 -23.93 8.93 -2.21
N MET A 346 -23.88 8.10 -3.26
CA MET A 346 -22.64 7.45 -3.74
C MET A 346 -21.55 8.46 -4.12
N LEU A 347 -21.95 9.66 -4.57
CA LEU A 347 -21.04 10.74 -4.92
C LEU A 347 -20.15 11.15 -3.73
N ALA A 348 -20.61 10.97 -2.50
CA ALA A 348 -19.82 11.25 -1.31
C ALA A 348 -18.51 10.46 -1.29
N GLN A 349 -18.57 9.15 -1.54
CA GLN A 349 -17.40 8.28 -1.54
C GLN A 349 -16.47 8.60 -2.70
N ILE A 350 -17.01 8.89 -3.89
CA ILE A 350 -16.21 9.28 -5.06
C ILE A 350 -15.39 10.55 -4.76
N LEU A 351 -16.05 11.60 -4.26
CA LEU A 351 -15.38 12.87 -3.94
C LEU A 351 -14.36 12.71 -2.80
N LEU A 352 -14.68 11.91 -1.78
CA LEU A 352 -13.75 11.63 -0.69
C LEU A 352 -12.54 10.82 -1.16
N GLU A 353 -12.72 9.81 -2.01
CA GLU A 353 -11.62 9.00 -2.53
C GLU A 353 -10.66 9.84 -3.36
N ILE A 354 -11.18 10.73 -4.23
CA ILE A 354 -10.37 11.67 -5.02
C ILE A 354 -9.50 12.52 -4.07
N HIS A 355 -10.12 13.09 -3.03
CA HIS A 355 -9.39 13.93 -2.06
C HIS A 355 -8.35 13.14 -1.29
N ASN A 356 -8.75 12.04 -0.65
CA ASN A 356 -7.88 11.23 0.20
C ASN A 356 -6.71 10.66 -0.61
N THR A 357 -6.96 10.18 -1.83
CA THR A 357 -5.89 9.67 -2.70
C THR A 357 -4.92 10.78 -3.10
N HIS A 358 -5.43 11.92 -3.56
CA HIS A 358 -4.59 13.06 -3.94
C HIS A 358 -3.72 13.54 -2.77
N HIS A 359 -4.33 13.67 -1.58
CA HIS A 359 -3.63 14.09 -0.36
C HIS A 359 -2.54 13.09 0.04
N TYR A 360 -2.82 11.79 -0.04
CA TYR A 360 -1.86 10.76 0.33
C TYR A 360 -0.71 10.63 -0.68
N LEU A 361 -0.96 10.82 -1.98
CA LEU A 361 0.10 10.89 -2.98
C LEU A 361 1.03 12.10 -2.75
N ARG A 362 0.49 13.26 -2.34
CA ARG A 362 1.31 14.43 -1.94
C ARG A 362 2.17 14.14 -0.70
N PHE A 363 1.68 13.36 0.25
CA PHE A 363 2.46 12.94 1.41
C PHE A 363 3.71 12.13 1.00
N PHE A 364 3.57 11.15 0.09
CA PHE A 364 4.72 10.41 -0.45
C PHE A 364 5.70 11.31 -1.19
N ARG A 365 5.22 12.32 -1.93
CA ARG A 365 6.09 13.32 -2.55
C ARG A 365 6.92 14.09 -1.53
N SER A 366 6.28 14.55 -0.47
CA SER A 366 6.94 15.32 0.60
C SER A 366 7.99 14.48 1.34
N ILE A 367 7.73 13.18 1.54
CA ILE A 367 8.72 12.23 2.06
C ILE A 367 9.95 12.17 1.13
N ARG A 368 9.73 12.06 -0.19
CA ARG A 368 10.84 12.00 -1.16
C ARG A 368 11.66 13.27 -1.16
N GLU A 369 11.03 14.43 -1.07
CA GLU A 369 11.71 15.73 -0.97
C GLU A 369 12.56 15.79 0.30
N ALA A 370 12.00 15.45 1.47
CA ALA A 370 12.74 15.41 2.72
C ALA A 370 13.95 14.45 2.68
N ILE A 371 13.84 13.28 2.03
CA ILE A 371 14.99 12.38 1.83
C ILE A 371 16.01 13.00 0.87
N LYS A 372 15.55 13.64 -0.22
CA LYS A 372 16.40 14.31 -1.21
C LYS A 372 17.16 15.49 -0.62
N ASP A 373 16.61 16.15 0.39
CA ASP A 373 17.25 17.29 1.06
C ASP A 373 18.08 16.87 2.28
N GLY A 374 17.90 15.62 2.76
CA GLY A 374 18.60 15.11 3.94
C GLY A 374 17.93 15.51 5.26
N GLU A 375 16.66 15.91 5.21
CA GLU A 375 15.87 16.41 6.34
C GLU A 375 14.79 15.40 6.78
N PHE A 376 14.85 14.15 6.31
CA PHE A 376 13.86 13.12 6.63
C PHE A 376 13.66 12.91 8.14
N ASP A 377 14.74 12.87 8.94
CA ASP A 377 14.64 12.68 10.38
C ASP A 377 13.91 13.85 11.07
N LEU A 378 14.14 15.08 10.59
CA LEU A 378 13.43 16.27 11.05
C LEU A 378 11.95 16.23 10.64
N PHE A 379 11.69 15.90 9.37
CA PHE A 379 10.34 15.75 8.83
C PHE A 379 9.51 14.75 9.64
N TRP A 380 10.10 13.60 9.96
CA TRP A 380 9.46 12.55 10.75
C TRP A 380 9.22 13.00 12.19
N LYS A 381 10.24 13.54 12.86
CA LYS A 381 10.12 14.03 14.25
C LYS A 381 9.01 15.07 14.38
N GLN A 382 9.00 16.09 13.51
CA GLN A 382 7.97 17.12 13.50
C GLN A 382 6.57 16.56 13.25
N PHE A 383 6.43 15.59 12.34
CA PHE A 383 5.15 14.96 12.07
C PHE A 383 4.58 14.27 13.32
N VAL A 384 5.42 13.52 14.04
CA VAL A 384 5.03 12.82 15.28
C VAL A 384 4.75 13.80 16.43
N GLU A 385 5.59 14.83 16.61
CA GLU A 385 5.43 15.83 17.68
C GLU A 385 4.14 16.64 17.51
N ASN A 386 3.81 17.06 16.29
CA ASN A 386 2.57 17.78 16.03
C ASN A 386 1.34 16.95 16.39
N ARG A 387 1.35 15.65 16.06
CA ARG A 387 0.25 14.76 16.44
C ARG A 387 0.18 14.56 17.96
N ARG A 388 1.31 14.36 18.66
CA ARG A 388 1.34 14.15 20.12
C ARG A 388 0.89 15.37 20.92
N SER A 389 1.42 16.55 20.58
CA SER A 389 1.08 17.81 21.25
C SER A 389 -0.41 18.13 21.18
N GLN A 390 -1.06 17.70 20.11
CA GLN A 390 -2.48 17.98 19.88
C GLN A 390 -3.41 16.93 20.49
N ILE A 391 -2.99 15.65 20.61
CA ILE A 391 -3.69 14.67 21.45
C ILE A 391 -3.68 15.14 22.91
N ALA A 392 -2.56 15.67 23.40
CA ALA A 392 -2.47 16.20 24.76
C ALA A 392 -3.40 17.41 24.98
N ALA A 393 -3.51 18.30 23.98
CA ALA A 393 -4.43 19.43 24.01
C ALA A 393 -5.92 19.01 23.91
N ALA A 394 -6.22 17.83 23.36
CA ALA A 394 -7.59 17.33 23.23
C ALA A 394 -8.13 16.63 24.49
N VAL A 395 -7.26 16.33 25.46
CA VAL A 395 -7.60 15.63 26.72
C VAL A 395 -7.76 16.61 27.89
N LEU A 396 -7.37 17.87 27.71
CA LEU A 396 -7.56 18.99 28.65
C LEU A 396 -8.81 19.79 28.26
#